data_AF-A0A382TL33-F1
#
_entry.id   AF-A0A382TL33-F1
#
_cell.length_a   1.000
_cell.length_b   1.000
_cell.length_c   1.000
_cell.angle_alpha   90.00
_cell.angle_beta   90.00
_cell.angle_gamma   90.00
#
_symmetry.space_group_name_H-M   'P 1'
#
loop_
_entity.id
_entity.type
_entity.pdbx_description
1 polymer ?
#
loop_
_entity_poly.entity_id
_entity_poly.type
_entity_poly.pdbx_seq_one_letter_code
_entity_poly.pdbx_strand_id
1 'polypeptide(L)'
;MALRLRRGTNAERAVITPVEGELLYTTDTKDIYVGDGTTQGGTKITALTELVEDTTPQLGGDLDLNSNNLTGVGNIVIDGTLTVPQIVTDLLADDSTLVFDSATQRLTVEDIVIAGSTTIIDGSTNATNLNSHHSTVTPSRVNLIRSKGTASAPETLVDTDDIFHLNFVAYDGTQYTTGSTIKSTIDGTVSSGVMPGNLEFTVGDSRVLDLKANGTIILRGATALVSAFDSANAYSFNFTKSRGTIDTPTTILDGDKIGTIGWRGHDGTTHLIAAEIDAYADSIEPS
;
A
#
# COMPACT_ATOMS: atom_id res chain seq x y z
N MET A 1 -58.90 -12.17 -50.01
CA MET A 1 -58.05 -12.76 -51.05
C MET A 1 -56.68 -13.02 -50.42
N ALA A 2 -56.06 -14.16 -50.67
CA ALA A 2 -54.73 -14.47 -50.12
C ALA A 2 -53.64 -14.03 -51.11
N LEU A 3 -52.67 -13.22 -50.66
CA LEU A 3 -51.45 -12.95 -51.41
C LEU A 3 -50.67 -14.26 -51.58
N ARG A 4 -50.21 -14.55 -52.79
CA ARG A 4 -49.36 -15.71 -53.09
C ARG A 4 -48.07 -15.23 -53.74
N LEU A 5 -46.94 -15.62 -53.17
CA LEU A 5 -45.63 -15.37 -53.77
C LEU A 5 -45.37 -16.35 -54.92
N ARG A 6 -44.49 -15.97 -55.85
CA ARG A 6 -43.95 -16.94 -56.82
C ARG A 6 -43.24 -18.03 -56.02
N ARG A 7 -43.54 -19.29 -56.29
CA ARG A 7 -43.03 -20.42 -55.50
C ARG A 7 -42.62 -21.60 -56.38
N GLY A 8 -41.64 -22.36 -55.91
CA GLY A 8 -41.10 -23.56 -56.56
C GLY A 8 -39.97 -24.13 -55.72
N THR A 9 -39.28 -25.17 -56.19
CA THR A 9 -38.07 -25.70 -55.56
C THR A 9 -36.89 -24.74 -55.69
N ASN A 10 -35.85 -24.93 -54.87
CA ASN A 10 -34.59 -24.17 -54.94
C ASN A 10 -33.94 -24.29 -56.34
N ALA A 11 -34.07 -25.44 -56.99
CA ALA A 11 -33.57 -25.68 -58.35
C ALA A 11 -34.35 -24.89 -59.41
N GLU A 12 -35.67 -24.84 -59.31
CA GLU A 12 -36.53 -24.08 -60.25
C GLU A 12 -36.32 -22.57 -60.10
N ARG A 13 -36.10 -22.09 -58.88
CA ARG A 13 -35.76 -20.69 -58.64
C ARG A 13 -34.39 -20.34 -59.22
N ALA A 14 -33.39 -21.19 -59.07
CA ALA A 14 -32.02 -20.94 -59.52
C ALA A 14 -31.85 -20.76 -61.05
N VAL A 15 -32.88 -21.03 -61.86
CA VAL A 15 -32.82 -20.86 -63.32
C VAL A 15 -33.54 -19.60 -63.84
N ILE A 16 -34.29 -18.88 -63.00
CA ILE A 16 -35.00 -17.66 -63.39
C ILE A 16 -34.23 -16.41 -62.91
N THR A 17 -34.34 -15.28 -63.60
CA THR A 17 -33.85 -13.98 -63.09
C THR A 17 -35.08 -13.15 -62.71
N PRO A 18 -35.46 -13.11 -61.42
CA PRO A 18 -36.66 -12.41 -61.00
C PRO A 18 -36.49 -10.90 -61.16
N VAL A 19 -37.57 -10.20 -61.50
CA VAL A 19 -37.54 -8.74 -61.69
C VAL A 19 -37.28 -8.03 -60.36
N GLU A 20 -36.79 -6.79 -60.42
CA GLU A 20 -36.51 -5.98 -59.22
C GLU A 20 -37.72 -5.93 -58.27
N GLY A 21 -37.52 -6.28 -57.00
CA GLY A 21 -38.55 -6.29 -55.96
C GLY A 21 -39.49 -7.51 -55.99
N GLU A 22 -39.32 -8.46 -56.91
CA GLU A 22 -40.14 -9.68 -56.94
C GLU A 22 -39.79 -10.62 -55.77
N LEU A 23 -40.78 -10.95 -54.94
CA LEU A 23 -40.63 -11.93 -53.85
C LEU A 23 -40.89 -13.36 -54.33
N LEU A 24 -39.98 -14.27 -53.97
CA LEU A 24 -40.06 -15.69 -54.26
C LEU A 24 -39.97 -16.50 -52.98
N TYR A 25 -40.60 -17.68 -52.97
CA TYR A 25 -40.56 -18.62 -51.85
C TYR A 25 -40.17 -20.02 -52.34
N THR A 26 -39.12 -20.60 -51.77
CA THR A 26 -38.78 -21.99 -52.09
C THR A 26 -39.63 -22.96 -51.28
N THR A 27 -40.25 -23.94 -51.93
CA THR A 27 -41.13 -24.90 -51.26
C THR A 27 -40.39 -26.01 -50.53
N ASP A 28 -39.15 -26.28 -50.93
CA ASP A 28 -38.25 -27.29 -50.36
C ASP A 28 -37.42 -26.74 -49.20
N THR A 29 -36.73 -25.61 -49.38
CA THR A 29 -35.91 -24.99 -48.31
C THR A 29 -36.68 -24.00 -47.43
N LYS A 30 -37.90 -23.60 -47.84
CA LYS A 30 -38.77 -22.65 -47.13
C LYS A 30 -38.14 -21.27 -46.92
N ASP A 31 -37.27 -20.86 -47.83
CA ASP A 31 -36.58 -19.59 -47.81
C ASP A 31 -37.29 -18.56 -48.70
N ILE A 32 -37.13 -17.28 -48.37
CA ILE A 32 -37.62 -16.16 -49.18
C ILE A 32 -36.46 -15.52 -49.94
N TYR A 33 -36.70 -15.12 -51.18
CA TYR A 33 -35.74 -14.41 -52.04
C TYR A 33 -36.39 -13.16 -52.63
N VAL A 34 -35.58 -12.16 -52.96
CA VAL A 34 -35.99 -10.95 -53.70
C VAL A 34 -35.20 -10.81 -55.00
N GLY A 35 -35.87 -10.48 -56.09
CA GLY A 35 -35.23 -10.15 -57.36
C GLY A 35 -34.62 -8.75 -57.35
N ASP A 36 -33.51 -8.60 -58.07
CA ASP A 36 -32.87 -7.32 -58.39
C ASP A 36 -32.86 -7.05 -59.91
N GLY A 37 -33.52 -7.92 -60.70
CA GLY A 37 -33.56 -7.86 -62.16
C GLY A 37 -32.31 -8.38 -62.87
N THR A 38 -31.28 -8.83 -62.14
CA THR A 38 -29.97 -9.23 -62.73
C THR A 38 -29.42 -10.54 -62.18
N THR A 39 -29.66 -10.86 -60.92
CA THR A 39 -29.18 -12.05 -60.23
C THR A 39 -30.11 -13.23 -60.47
N GLN A 40 -29.61 -14.28 -61.14
CA GLN A 40 -30.35 -15.53 -61.32
C GLN A 40 -30.65 -16.17 -59.95
N GLY A 41 -31.91 -16.52 -59.72
CA GLY A 41 -32.41 -17.01 -58.45
C GLY A 41 -32.78 -15.94 -57.42
N GLY A 42 -32.39 -14.67 -57.64
CA GLY A 42 -32.58 -13.59 -56.66
C GLY A 42 -31.71 -13.74 -55.39
N THR A 43 -31.72 -12.71 -54.56
CA THR A 43 -30.95 -12.66 -53.31
C THR A 43 -31.79 -13.19 -52.16
N LYS A 44 -31.23 -14.11 -51.36
CA LYS A 44 -31.91 -14.67 -50.19
C LYS A 44 -32.18 -13.57 -49.16
N ILE A 45 -33.42 -13.46 -48.69
CA ILE A 45 -33.77 -12.63 -47.55
C ILE A 45 -33.46 -13.45 -46.30
N THR A 46 -32.23 -13.32 -45.81
CA THR A 46 -31.82 -13.87 -44.53
C THR A 46 -32.17 -12.84 -43.46
N ALA A 47 -33.11 -13.16 -42.56
CA ALA A 47 -33.02 -12.57 -41.23
C ALA A 47 -31.71 -13.12 -40.64
N LEU A 48 -30.76 -12.28 -40.21
CA LEU A 48 -29.54 -12.75 -39.53
C LEU A 48 -29.96 -13.73 -38.42
N THR A 49 -29.85 -15.03 -38.70
CA THR A 49 -30.47 -16.07 -37.86
C THR A 49 -29.48 -16.54 -36.81
N GLU A 50 -28.17 -16.42 -37.07
CA GLU A 50 -27.12 -16.84 -36.16
C GLU A 50 -25.95 -15.87 -36.21
N LEU A 51 -25.46 -15.50 -35.02
CA LEU A 51 -24.24 -14.69 -34.85
C LEU A 51 -22.98 -15.44 -35.33
N VAL A 52 -23.07 -16.76 -35.47
CA VAL A 52 -21.93 -17.63 -35.81
C VAL A 52 -21.38 -17.39 -37.23
N GLU A 53 -22.23 -16.96 -38.16
CA GLU A 53 -21.83 -16.62 -39.54
C GLU A 53 -21.29 -15.19 -39.63
N ASP A 54 -21.53 -14.35 -38.61
CA ASP A 54 -20.95 -13.03 -38.51
C ASP A 54 -19.53 -13.14 -37.93
N THR A 55 -18.54 -12.90 -38.78
CA THR A 55 -17.12 -12.93 -38.38
C THR A 55 -16.66 -11.63 -37.72
N THR A 56 -17.49 -10.58 -37.74
CA THR A 56 -17.22 -9.27 -37.14
C THR A 56 -18.45 -8.75 -36.39
N PRO A 57 -19.01 -9.52 -35.45
CA PRO A 57 -20.22 -9.12 -34.76
C PRO A 57 -19.96 -7.83 -33.97
N GLN A 58 -20.84 -6.86 -34.15
CA GLN A 58 -20.81 -5.59 -33.41
C GLN A 58 -22.04 -5.49 -32.52
N LEU A 59 -21.85 -4.94 -31.33
CA LEU A 59 -22.96 -4.50 -30.51
C LEU A 59 -23.39 -3.10 -30.99
N GLY A 60 -24.67 -2.93 -31.33
CA GLY A 60 -25.26 -1.61 -31.64
C GLY A 60 -25.62 -0.79 -30.38
N GLY A 61 -25.29 -1.31 -29.19
CA GLY A 61 -25.60 -0.77 -27.86
C GLY A 61 -25.11 -1.71 -26.76
N ASP A 62 -25.53 -1.51 -25.51
CA ASP A 62 -25.12 -2.37 -24.40
C ASP A 62 -25.72 -3.79 -24.52
N LEU A 63 -24.95 -4.80 -24.11
CA LEU A 63 -25.41 -6.19 -24.04
C LEU A 63 -25.99 -6.49 -22.65
N ASP A 64 -27.32 -6.62 -22.56
CA ASP A 64 -27.98 -7.21 -21.39
C ASP A 64 -27.86 -8.74 -21.44
N LEU A 65 -27.18 -9.32 -20.45
CA LEU A 65 -26.96 -10.77 -20.36
C LEU A 65 -28.19 -11.54 -19.87
N ASN A 66 -29.20 -10.88 -19.27
CA ASN A 66 -30.42 -11.51 -18.73
C ASN A 66 -30.15 -12.80 -17.93
N SER A 67 -29.21 -12.73 -16.98
CA SER A 67 -28.76 -13.86 -16.13
C SER A 67 -28.03 -15.00 -16.85
N ASN A 68 -27.60 -14.80 -18.09
CA ASN A 68 -26.78 -15.77 -18.82
C ASN A 68 -25.29 -15.47 -18.66
N ASN A 69 -24.48 -16.49 -18.94
CA ASN A 69 -23.03 -16.38 -18.95
C ASN A 69 -22.53 -16.11 -20.37
N LEU A 70 -21.43 -15.35 -20.48
CA LEU A 70 -20.61 -15.33 -21.69
C LEU A 70 -19.52 -16.40 -21.54
N THR A 71 -19.65 -17.50 -22.29
CA THR A 71 -18.69 -18.62 -22.25
C THR A 71 -17.88 -18.68 -23.54
N GLY A 72 -16.56 -18.85 -23.43
CA GLY A 72 -15.67 -19.04 -24.57
C GLY A 72 -14.25 -19.38 -24.12
N VAL A 73 -13.43 -19.86 -25.06
CA VAL A 73 -11.98 -20.09 -24.86
C VAL A 73 -11.11 -18.95 -25.41
N GLY A 74 -11.73 -18.00 -26.07
CA GLY A 74 -11.07 -16.82 -26.62
C GLY A 74 -10.95 -15.68 -25.60
N ASN A 75 -10.30 -14.60 -26.02
CA ASN A 75 -10.10 -13.41 -25.21
C ASN A 75 -11.34 -12.51 -25.24
N ILE A 76 -11.54 -11.76 -24.15
CA ILE A 76 -12.41 -10.59 -24.11
C ILE A 76 -11.49 -9.38 -23.94
N VAL A 77 -11.49 -8.47 -24.90
CA VAL A 77 -10.69 -7.25 -24.85
C VAL A 77 -11.60 -6.08 -24.48
N ILE A 78 -11.25 -5.36 -23.42
CA ILE A 78 -11.97 -4.19 -22.95
C ILE A 78 -11.00 -3.00 -22.96
N ASP A 79 -11.13 -2.11 -23.93
CA ASP A 79 -10.31 -0.87 -24.00
C ASP A 79 -10.75 0.17 -22.96
N GLY A 80 -11.99 0.03 -22.46
CA GLY A 80 -12.56 0.86 -21.41
C GLY A 80 -12.30 0.30 -20.01
N THR A 81 -13.26 0.54 -19.11
CA THR A 81 -13.19 0.06 -17.72
C THR A 81 -13.97 -1.23 -17.53
N LEU A 82 -13.40 -2.18 -16.80
CA LEU A 82 -14.13 -3.33 -16.28
C LEU A 82 -14.81 -2.96 -14.96
N THR A 83 -16.14 -2.99 -14.92
CA THR A 83 -16.93 -2.78 -13.69
C THR A 83 -17.65 -4.07 -13.34
N VAL A 84 -17.16 -4.80 -12.34
CA VAL A 84 -17.74 -6.08 -11.88
C VAL A 84 -17.80 -6.12 -10.36
N PRO A 85 -18.79 -6.81 -9.76
CA PRO A 85 -18.86 -6.97 -8.31
C PRO A 85 -17.70 -7.80 -7.74
N GLN A 86 -17.18 -8.76 -8.52
CA GLN A 86 -16.13 -9.67 -8.10
C GLN A 86 -15.34 -10.18 -9.30
N ILE A 87 -14.04 -10.41 -9.10
CA ILE A 87 -13.15 -11.12 -10.03
C ILE A 87 -12.76 -12.45 -9.35
N VAL A 88 -13.00 -13.57 -10.03
CA VAL A 88 -12.75 -14.95 -9.51
C VAL A 88 -11.81 -15.70 -10.45
N THR A 89 -10.76 -15.03 -10.88
CA THR A 89 -9.76 -15.56 -11.78
C THR A 89 -8.43 -14.91 -11.48
N ASP A 90 -7.40 -15.42 -12.14
CA ASP A 90 -6.08 -14.83 -12.11
C ASP A 90 -6.08 -13.51 -12.88
N LEU A 91 -5.45 -12.47 -12.33
CA LEU A 91 -5.25 -11.20 -13.03
C LEU A 91 -3.80 -11.13 -13.50
N LEU A 92 -3.60 -10.90 -14.80
CA LEU A 92 -2.27 -10.71 -15.37
C LEU A 92 -2.06 -9.23 -15.74
N ALA A 93 -0.84 -8.74 -15.58
CA ALA A 93 -0.41 -7.46 -16.13
C ALA A 93 -0.10 -7.57 -17.64
N ASP A 94 0.19 -6.44 -18.28
CA ASP A 94 0.52 -6.35 -19.70
C ASP A 94 1.81 -7.11 -20.06
N ASP A 95 2.76 -7.19 -19.15
CA ASP A 95 3.99 -7.98 -19.23
C ASP A 95 3.79 -9.48 -18.91
N SER A 96 2.55 -9.92 -18.75
CA SER A 96 2.16 -11.29 -18.35
C SER A 96 2.56 -11.70 -16.94
N THR A 97 2.94 -10.77 -16.06
CA THR A 97 3.10 -11.08 -14.62
C THR A 97 1.76 -11.36 -13.98
N LEU A 98 1.71 -12.35 -13.08
CA LEU A 98 0.51 -12.71 -12.34
C LEU A 98 0.30 -11.73 -11.18
N VAL A 99 -0.58 -10.75 -11.38
CA VAL A 99 -0.92 -9.71 -10.40
C VAL A 99 -1.72 -10.29 -9.25
N PHE A 100 -2.78 -11.04 -9.52
CA PHE A 100 -3.54 -11.74 -8.50
C PHE A 100 -3.61 -13.22 -8.85
N ASP A 101 -3.09 -14.05 -7.95
CA ASP A 101 -3.22 -15.49 -8.02
C ASP A 101 -4.43 -15.90 -7.17
N SER A 102 -5.49 -16.37 -7.83
CA SER A 102 -6.72 -16.79 -7.16
C SER A 102 -6.58 -18.10 -6.39
N ALA A 103 -5.63 -18.96 -6.77
CA ALA A 103 -5.35 -20.22 -6.10
C ALA A 103 -4.56 -20.01 -4.80
N THR A 104 -3.59 -19.10 -4.81
CA THR A 104 -2.77 -18.78 -3.62
C THR A 104 -3.22 -17.55 -2.86
N GLN A 105 -4.20 -16.80 -3.39
CA GLN A 105 -4.72 -15.52 -2.86
C GLN A 105 -3.61 -14.47 -2.67
N ARG A 106 -2.64 -14.45 -3.58
CA ARG A 106 -1.48 -13.54 -3.50
C ARG A 106 -1.61 -12.40 -4.49
N LEU A 107 -1.33 -11.19 -4.02
CA LEU A 107 -1.09 -10.02 -4.85
C LEU A 107 0.42 -9.88 -5.12
N THR A 108 0.83 -9.83 -6.37
CA THR A 108 2.21 -9.62 -6.81
C THR A 108 2.25 -8.44 -7.78
N VAL A 109 2.71 -7.29 -7.31
CA VAL A 109 2.82 -6.08 -8.13
C VAL A 109 4.15 -5.37 -7.83
N GLU A 110 4.62 -4.57 -8.78
CA GLU A 110 5.84 -3.78 -8.61
C GLU A 110 5.63 -2.65 -7.59
N ASP A 111 4.55 -1.87 -7.75
CA ASP A 111 4.19 -0.78 -6.86
C ASP A 111 2.73 -0.89 -6.38
N ILE A 112 2.51 -0.56 -5.10
CA ILE A 112 1.17 -0.43 -4.50
C ILE A 112 0.97 1.02 -4.06
N VAL A 113 -0.03 1.70 -4.64
CA VAL A 113 -0.47 3.03 -4.21
C VAL A 113 -1.87 2.93 -3.61
N ILE A 114 -2.04 3.32 -2.35
CA ILE A 114 -3.33 3.29 -1.63
C ILE A 114 -3.69 4.71 -1.18
N ALA A 115 -4.71 5.29 -1.79
CA ALA A 115 -5.28 6.57 -1.37
C ALA A 115 -6.26 6.37 -0.21
N GLY A 116 -5.75 6.04 0.98
CA GLY A 116 -6.58 5.83 2.16
C GLY A 116 -5.95 4.90 3.20
N SER A 117 -6.80 4.36 4.08
CA SER A 117 -6.39 3.38 5.09
C SER A 117 -6.39 1.96 4.52
N THR A 118 -5.42 1.16 4.97
CA THR A 118 -5.39 -0.28 4.72
C THR A 118 -5.81 -1.02 5.99
N THR A 119 -6.67 -2.03 5.85
CA THR A 119 -6.96 -2.99 6.92
C THR A 119 -6.47 -4.37 6.48
N ILE A 120 -5.62 -4.99 7.31
CA ILE A 120 -5.10 -6.34 7.08
C ILE A 120 -5.77 -7.27 8.08
N ILE A 121 -6.52 -8.24 7.59
CA ILE A 121 -7.17 -9.28 8.39
C ILE A 121 -6.42 -10.60 8.11
N ASP A 122 -5.62 -11.06 9.07
CA ASP A 122 -4.98 -12.38 9.01
C ASP A 122 -5.82 -13.39 9.81
N GLY A 123 -6.23 -14.49 9.17
CA GLY A 123 -7.04 -15.54 9.78
C GLY A 123 -6.25 -16.74 10.33
N SER A 124 -4.91 -16.76 10.18
CA SER A 124 -4.10 -17.96 10.43
C SER A 124 -2.90 -17.73 11.34
N THR A 125 -2.08 -16.71 11.05
CA THR A 125 -0.75 -16.58 11.69
C THR A 125 -0.55 -15.31 12.53
N ASN A 126 -1.51 -14.38 12.48
CA ASN A 126 -1.46 -13.05 13.09
C ASN A 126 -0.16 -12.27 12.81
N ALA A 127 0.39 -12.34 11.60
CA ALA A 127 1.67 -11.70 11.27
C ALA A 127 1.55 -10.76 10.06
N THR A 128 2.10 -9.56 10.19
CA THR A 128 2.38 -8.65 9.05
C THR A 128 3.89 -8.60 8.86
N ASN A 129 4.39 -9.30 7.84
CA ASN A 129 5.82 -9.36 7.54
C ASN A 129 6.17 -8.35 6.44
N LEU A 130 7.19 -7.53 6.66
CA LEU A 130 7.81 -6.66 5.66
C LEU A 130 9.18 -7.22 5.29
N ASN A 131 9.22 -7.99 4.20
CA ASN A 131 10.43 -8.69 3.76
C ASN A 131 11.05 -7.96 2.56
N SER A 132 12.37 -7.83 2.56
CA SER A 132 13.14 -7.30 1.43
C SER A 132 14.34 -8.19 1.18
N HIS A 133 14.60 -8.47 -0.10
CA HIS A 133 15.70 -9.31 -0.55
C HIS A 133 16.41 -8.60 -1.71
N HIS A 134 17.71 -8.34 -1.56
CA HIS A 134 18.54 -7.77 -2.61
C HIS A 134 19.97 -8.32 -2.51
N SER A 135 20.67 -8.38 -3.64
CA SER A 135 22.07 -8.85 -3.74
C SER A 135 23.10 -7.72 -3.63
N THR A 136 22.66 -6.50 -3.31
CA THR A 136 23.50 -5.30 -3.23
C THR A 136 23.75 -4.88 -1.77
N VAL A 137 24.65 -3.92 -1.55
CA VAL A 137 24.94 -3.35 -0.21
C VAL A 137 23.89 -2.34 0.27
N THR A 138 22.89 -2.00 -0.56
CA THR A 138 21.88 -0.98 -0.25
C THR A 138 20.95 -1.48 0.86
N PRO A 139 20.79 -0.80 1.99
CA PRO A 139 19.93 -1.29 3.05
C PRO A 139 18.45 -1.20 2.68
N SER A 140 17.68 -2.19 3.14
CA SER A 140 16.22 -2.13 3.13
C SER A 140 15.72 -1.13 4.19
N ARG A 141 14.64 -0.40 3.87
CA ARG A 141 14.12 0.66 4.75
C ARG A 141 12.60 0.60 4.81
N VAL A 142 12.06 0.93 5.99
CA VAL A 142 10.65 1.32 6.15
C VAL A 142 10.64 2.84 6.32
N ASN A 143 10.10 3.54 5.32
CA ASN A 143 10.00 4.99 5.37
C ASN A 143 8.60 5.40 5.82
N LEU A 144 8.53 6.26 6.83
CA LEU A 144 7.30 6.93 7.23
C LEU A 144 7.45 8.41 6.88
N ILE A 145 6.66 8.89 5.92
CA ILE A 145 6.78 10.26 5.37
C ILE A 145 5.54 11.06 5.70
N ARG A 146 5.73 12.15 6.43
CA ARG A 146 4.67 13.07 6.83
C ARG A 146 5.03 14.49 6.42
N SER A 147 4.11 15.13 5.71
CA SER A 147 4.06 16.58 5.51
C SER A 147 2.63 17.04 5.76
N LYS A 148 2.43 18.32 6.10
CA LYS A 148 1.11 18.96 5.96
C LYS A 148 0.76 19.12 4.46
N GLY A 149 -0.42 19.65 4.15
CA GLY A 149 -0.88 19.81 2.77
C GLY A 149 -1.22 18.48 2.09
N THR A 150 -0.96 18.38 0.78
CA THR A 150 -1.24 17.19 -0.04
C THR A 150 0.06 16.58 -0.56
N ALA A 151 0.00 15.34 -1.08
CA ALA A 151 1.18 14.68 -1.66
C ALA A 151 1.84 15.50 -2.79
N SER A 152 1.04 16.22 -3.59
CA SER A 152 1.54 17.06 -4.69
C SER A 152 1.87 18.50 -4.27
N ALA A 153 1.47 18.92 -3.07
CA ALA A 153 1.73 20.24 -2.51
C ALA A 153 1.97 20.11 -0.99
N PRO A 154 3.17 19.63 -0.58
CA PRO A 154 3.49 19.43 0.83
C PRO A 154 3.75 20.76 1.54
N GLU A 155 3.30 20.85 2.78
CA GLU A 155 3.57 21.96 3.70
C GLU A 155 4.45 21.51 4.86
N THR A 156 5.18 22.46 5.46
CA THR A 156 6.10 22.20 6.57
C THR A 156 5.36 21.85 7.86
N LEU A 157 5.89 20.90 8.61
CA LEU A 157 5.53 20.73 10.02
C LEU A 157 6.03 21.91 10.85
N VAL A 158 5.47 22.08 12.04
CA VAL A 158 5.85 23.09 13.04
C VAL A 158 6.07 22.42 14.40
N ASP A 159 6.58 23.20 15.35
CA ASP A 159 6.81 22.73 16.71
C ASP A 159 5.56 22.06 17.29
N THR A 160 5.75 20.99 18.04
CA THR A 160 4.73 20.13 18.66
C THR A 160 3.86 19.30 17.70
N ASP A 161 4.06 19.37 16.38
CA ASP A 161 3.37 18.47 15.46
C ASP A 161 3.81 17.01 15.68
N ASP A 162 2.83 16.10 15.59
CA ASP A 162 3.08 14.67 15.56
C ASP A 162 3.51 14.23 14.16
N ILE A 163 4.59 13.45 14.08
CA ILE A 163 5.08 12.87 12.82
C ILE A 163 4.37 11.53 12.59
N PHE A 164 4.66 10.53 13.44
CA PHE A 164 4.06 9.19 13.39
C PHE A 164 4.06 8.52 14.76
N HIS A 165 3.09 7.63 14.94
CA HIS A 165 2.93 6.81 16.14
C HIS A 165 2.96 5.33 15.75
N LEU A 166 3.61 4.51 16.57
CA LEU A 166 3.36 3.07 16.64
C LEU A 166 2.50 2.81 17.87
N ASN A 167 1.22 2.51 17.64
CA ASN A 167 0.25 2.28 18.71
C ASN A 167 0.14 0.78 19.01
N PHE A 168 0.19 0.42 20.28
CA PHE A 168 -0.08 -0.94 20.75
C PHE A 168 -1.48 -0.95 21.35
N VAL A 169 -2.43 -1.50 20.60
CA VAL A 169 -3.88 -1.44 20.89
C VAL A 169 -4.39 -2.83 21.23
N ALA A 170 -5.27 -2.93 22.23
CA ALA A 170 -5.88 -4.20 22.64
C ALA A 170 -7.39 -4.04 22.83
N TYR A 171 -8.15 -5.12 22.66
CA TYR A 171 -9.59 -5.15 22.93
C TYR A 171 -9.83 -5.39 24.43
N ASP A 172 -10.58 -4.50 25.08
CA ASP A 172 -10.85 -4.57 26.53
C ASP A 172 -12.09 -5.40 26.90
N GLY A 173 -12.74 -6.04 25.91
CA GLY A 173 -14.01 -6.72 26.07
C GLY A 173 -15.19 -5.95 25.45
N THR A 174 -15.02 -4.65 25.17
CA THR A 174 -16.03 -3.79 24.55
C THR A 174 -15.52 -2.98 23.37
N GLN A 175 -14.27 -2.49 23.42
CA GLN A 175 -13.65 -1.68 22.39
C GLN A 175 -12.14 -1.89 22.32
N TYR A 176 -11.54 -1.44 21.22
CA TYR A 176 -10.09 -1.39 21.08
C TYR A 176 -9.55 -0.10 21.72
N THR A 177 -8.63 -0.24 22.66
CA THR A 177 -8.03 0.86 23.42
C THR A 177 -6.50 0.76 23.37
N THR A 178 -5.82 1.90 23.23
CA THR A 178 -4.34 1.97 23.19
C THR A 178 -3.77 1.73 24.59
N GLY A 179 -2.90 0.71 24.73
CA GLY A 179 -2.20 0.42 25.97
C GLY A 179 -0.83 1.10 26.07
N SER A 180 -0.14 1.27 24.95
CA SER A 180 1.16 1.98 24.89
C SER A 180 1.42 2.53 23.50
N THR A 181 2.39 3.44 23.38
CA THR A 181 2.74 4.09 22.11
C THR A 181 4.21 4.42 22.05
N ILE A 182 4.79 4.32 20.85
CA ILE A 182 6.05 4.96 20.48
C ILE A 182 5.70 6.11 19.55
N LYS A 183 6.10 7.32 19.91
CA LYS A 183 5.64 8.56 19.28
C LYS A 183 6.82 9.39 18.80
N SER A 184 6.79 9.81 17.54
CA SER A 184 7.72 10.80 17.01
C SER A 184 7.04 12.16 16.85
N THR A 185 7.69 13.21 17.34
CA THR A 185 7.18 14.59 17.38
C THR A 185 8.22 15.59 16.94
N ILE A 186 7.77 16.76 16.47
CA ILE A 186 8.61 17.94 16.36
C ILE A 186 8.80 18.56 17.74
N ASP A 187 10.06 18.83 18.10
CA ASP A 187 10.48 19.39 19.38
C ASP A 187 11.44 20.57 19.15
N GLY A 188 10.88 21.65 18.62
CA GLY A 188 11.57 22.89 18.28
C GLY A 188 11.13 23.51 16.95
N THR A 189 11.76 24.63 16.61
CA THR A 189 11.48 25.37 15.36
C THR A 189 12.00 24.62 14.13
N VAL A 190 11.11 24.33 13.19
CA VAL A 190 11.44 23.76 11.88
C VAL A 190 12.06 24.82 10.98
N SER A 191 13.10 24.46 10.22
CA SER A 191 13.68 25.31 9.18
C SER A 191 14.23 24.46 8.03
N SER A 192 14.79 25.10 6.98
CA SER A 192 15.29 24.37 5.82
C SER A 192 16.38 23.36 6.21
N GLY A 193 16.14 22.08 5.94
CA GLY A 193 17.06 20.99 6.28
C GLY A 193 17.13 20.63 7.77
N VAL A 194 16.35 21.28 8.63
CA VAL A 194 16.37 21.06 10.09
C VAL A 194 14.98 20.67 10.56
N MET A 195 14.88 19.43 11.07
CA MET A 195 13.65 18.89 11.65
C MET A 195 13.95 18.39 13.08
N PRO A 196 13.81 19.25 14.10
CA PRO A 196 14.09 18.87 15.48
C PRO A 196 13.11 17.78 15.93
N GLY A 197 13.59 16.56 16.12
CA GLY A 197 12.76 15.40 16.48
C GLY A 197 12.87 15.02 17.95
N ASN A 198 11.75 14.62 18.55
CA ASN A 198 11.70 13.89 19.81
C ASN A 198 11.06 12.52 19.57
N LEU A 199 11.68 11.47 20.13
CA LEU A 199 11.11 10.12 20.17
C LEU A 199 10.70 9.79 21.60
N GLU A 200 9.42 9.52 21.78
CA GLU A 200 8.77 9.32 23.08
C GLU A 200 8.24 7.89 23.20
N PHE A 201 8.39 7.31 24.39
CA PHE A 201 7.74 6.06 24.77
C PHE A 201 6.75 6.32 25.90
N THR A 202 5.51 5.87 25.69
CA THR A 202 4.40 6.07 26.61
C THR A 202 3.75 4.72 26.92
N VAL A 203 3.50 4.46 28.21
CA VAL A 203 2.86 3.23 28.72
C VAL A 203 1.68 3.64 29.58
N GLY A 204 0.48 3.17 29.22
CA GLY A 204 -0.77 3.75 29.71
C GLY A 204 -0.80 5.26 29.43
N ASP A 205 -1.14 6.04 30.45
CA ASP A 205 -1.16 7.51 30.37
C ASP A 205 0.19 8.16 30.74
N SER A 206 1.22 7.36 30.99
CA SER A 206 2.52 7.84 31.48
C SER A 206 3.57 7.84 30.39
N ARG A 207 4.10 9.02 30.11
CA ARG A 207 5.34 9.17 29.36
C ARG A 207 6.51 8.71 30.21
N VAL A 208 7.27 7.73 29.74
CA VAL A 208 8.35 7.09 30.53
C VAL A 208 9.75 7.43 30.04
N LEU A 209 9.92 7.67 28.74
CA LEU A 209 11.22 7.94 28.12
C LEU A 209 11.08 8.95 26.97
N ASP A 210 11.94 9.96 26.97
CA ASP A 210 12.13 10.88 25.84
C ASP A 210 13.58 10.81 25.33
N LEU A 211 13.73 10.73 24.01
CA LEU A 211 14.99 10.94 23.29
C LEU A 211 14.89 12.24 22.52
N LYS A 212 15.59 13.27 23.00
CA LYS A 212 15.48 14.65 22.53
C LYS A 212 16.43 14.93 21.37
N ALA A 213 16.06 15.88 20.50
CA ALA A 213 16.89 16.33 19.38
C ALA A 213 18.29 16.80 19.79
N ASN A 214 18.43 17.31 21.01
CA ASN A 214 19.71 17.75 21.58
C ASN A 214 20.56 16.58 22.14
N GLY A 215 20.15 15.33 21.92
CA GLY A 215 20.85 14.12 22.39
C GLY A 215 20.56 13.75 23.86
N THR A 216 19.71 14.50 24.56
CA THR A 216 19.36 14.19 25.95
C THR A 216 18.38 13.02 26.03
N ILE A 217 18.64 12.11 26.95
CA ILE A 217 17.70 11.06 27.35
C ILE A 217 17.03 11.50 28.66
N ILE A 218 15.69 11.54 28.68
CA ILE A 218 14.92 11.86 29.89
C ILE A 218 14.13 10.62 30.30
N LEU A 219 14.45 10.10 31.48
CA LEU A 219 13.66 9.07 32.14
C LEU A 219 12.68 9.76 33.11
N ARG A 220 11.41 9.37 33.06
CA ARG A 220 10.35 10.02 33.85
C ARG A 220 9.86 9.09 34.94
N GLY A 221 9.65 9.67 36.13
CA GLY A 221 9.26 8.93 37.33
C GLY A 221 10.45 8.31 38.06
N ALA A 222 10.15 7.38 38.96
CA ALA A 222 11.18 6.65 39.70
C ALA A 222 11.97 5.76 38.75
N THR A 223 13.29 5.95 38.70
CA THR A 223 14.19 5.16 37.86
C THR A 223 15.01 4.22 38.74
N ALA A 224 14.99 2.93 38.42
CA ALA A 224 15.84 1.92 39.05
C ALA A 224 16.86 1.39 38.03
N LEU A 225 18.11 1.30 38.48
CA LEU A 225 19.24 0.75 37.73
C LEU A 225 19.61 -0.58 38.40
N VAL A 226 19.24 -1.69 37.78
CA VAL A 226 19.32 -3.04 38.38
C VAL A 226 20.02 -4.00 37.42
N SER A 227 20.94 -4.80 37.95
CA SER A 227 21.49 -5.97 37.25
C SER A 227 21.34 -7.22 38.09
N ALA A 228 20.90 -8.31 37.46
CA ALA A 228 20.89 -9.65 38.05
C ALA A 228 21.46 -10.62 37.02
N PHE A 229 22.66 -11.13 37.29
CA PHE A 229 23.33 -12.13 36.46
C PHE A 229 23.88 -13.24 37.35
N ASP A 230 23.88 -14.49 36.86
CA ASP A 230 24.49 -15.63 37.56
C ASP A 230 26.03 -15.63 37.51
N SER A 231 26.63 -14.51 37.06
CA SER A 231 28.07 -14.33 36.96
C SER A 231 28.63 -13.56 38.16
N ALA A 232 29.89 -13.80 38.53
CA ALA A 232 30.59 -13.05 39.57
C ALA A 232 30.97 -11.60 39.18
N ASN A 233 30.53 -11.11 38.02
CA ASN A 233 30.88 -9.78 37.52
C ASN A 233 30.11 -8.67 38.27
N ALA A 234 30.75 -7.51 38.41
CA ALA A 234 30.18 -6.35 39.09
C ALA A 234 29.19 -5.57 38.21
N TYR A 235 28.18 -4.97 38.84
CA TYR A 235 27.38 -3.91 38.24
C TYR A 235 28.19 -2.62 38.15
N SER A 236 28.22 -1.95 36.99
CA SER A 236 28.92 -0.67 36.83
C SER A 236 28.05 0.36 36.12
N PHE A 237 28.18 1.61 36.56
CA PHE A 237 27.64 2.78 35.89
C PHE A 237 28.81 3.72 35.59
N ASN A 238 29.17 3.84 34.31
CA ASN A 238 30.41 4.48 33.89
C ASN A 238 30.12 5.82 33.19
N PHE A 239 30.95 6.81 33.49
CA PHE A 239 31.05 8.04 32.72
C PHE A 239 32.33 7.96 31.87
N THR A 240 32.18 8.05 30.55
CA THR A 240 33.31 8.01 29.63
C THR A 240 33.44 9.35 28.94
N LYS A 241 34.64 9.93 29.00
CA LYS A 241 34.96 11.18 28.33
C LYS A 241 36.25 11.02 27.53
N SER A 242 36.22 11.56 26.33
CA SER A 242 37.40 11.97 25.57
C SER A 242 37.27 13.45 25.23
N ARG A 243 38.37 14.05 24.76
CA ARG A 243 38.28 15.25 23.92
C ARG A 243 38.08 14.82 22.47
N GLY A 244 37.82 15.76 21.55
CA GLY A 244 37.52 15.42 20.15
C GLY A 244 36.09 14.88 19.96
N THR A 245 35.84 14.15 18.88
CA THR A 245 34.54 13.50 18.63
C THR A 245 34.60 12.03 19.03
N ILE A 246 33.45 11.35 19.03
CA ILE A 246 33.40 9.91 19.29
C ILE A 246 34.15 9.09 18.22
N ASP A 247 34.17 9.55 16.97
CA ASP A 247 34.87 8.89 15.86
C ASP A 247 36.37 9.21 15.83
N THR A 248 36.77 10.37 16.37
CA THR A 248 38.17 10.82 16.46
C THR A 248 38.51 11.35 17.86
N PRO A 249 38.60 10.46 18.87
CA PRO A 249 38.87 10.87 20.24
C PRO A 249 40.31 11.35 20.42
N THR A 250 40.50 12.31 21.31
CA THR A 250 41.80 12.84 21.72
C THR A 250 41.94 12.78 23.25
N THR A 251 43.18 12.88 23.73
CA THR A 251 43.54 12.69 25.15
C THR A 251 42.89 13.74 26.05
N ILE A 252 42.42 13.30 27.23
CA ILE A 252 42.03 14.17 28.34
C ILE A 252 43.27 14.81 28.97
N LEU A 253 43.15 16.04 29.47
CA LEU A 253 44.21 16.78 30.14
C LEU A 253 43.96 16.85 31.64
N ASP A 254 45.01 17.14 32.39
CA ASP A 254 44.92 17.43 33.82
C ASP A 254 43.88 18.54 34.09
N GLY A 255 43.01 18.30 35.07
CA GLY A 255 41.89 19.18 35.42
C GLY A 255 40.64 19.02 34.54
N ASP A 256 40.61 18.12 33.57
CA ASP A 256 39.39 17.87 32.77
C ASP A 256 38.28 17.22 33.60
N LYS A 257 37.09 17.83 33.66
CA LYS A 257 35.91 17.18 34.24
C LYS A 257 35.47 15.99 33.38
N ILE A 258 35.49 14.79 33.94
CA ILE A 258 35.15 13.50 33.29
C ILE A 258 33.66 13.21 33.31
N GLY A 259 32.99 13.51 34.41
CA GLY A 259 31.58 13.22 34.59
C GLY A 259 31.02 13.88 35.85
N THR A 260 29.69 13.96 35.89
CA THR A 260 28.95 14.63 36.95
C THR A 260 27.72 13.81 37.31
N ILE A 261 27.47 13.65 38.61
CA ILE A 261 26.16 13.28 39.16
C ILE A 261 25.61 14.50 39.90
N GLY A 262 24.48 15.04 39.44
CA GLY A 262 23.89 16.26 40.00
C GLY A 262 22.48 16.06 40.54
N TRP A 263 22.21 16.64 41.70
CA TRP A 263 20.86 16.76 42.27
C TRP A 263 20.38 18.18 42.06
N ARG A 264 19.21 18.33 41.44
CA ARG A 264 18.62 19.64 41.15
C ARG A 264 17.27 19.78 41.83
N GLY A 265 17.01 20.94 42.42
CA GLY A 265 15.73 21.31 43.00
C GLY A 265 15.11 22.46 42.20
N HIS A 266 13.78 22.48 42.09
CA HIS A 266 13.08 23.61 41.47
C HIS A 266 12.75 24.67 42.51
N ASP A 267 13.13 25.92 42.27
CA ASP A 267 12.89 27.04 43.19
C ASP A 267 11.55 27.77 42.95
N GLY A 268 10.74 27.28 42.01
CA GLY A 268 9.50 27.91 41.56
C GLY A 268 9.63 28.64 40.23
N THR A 269 10.86 28.91 39.77
CA THR A 269 11.14 29.50 38.45
C THR A 269 12.05 28.61 37.60
N THR A 270 13.08 28.02 38.20
CA THR A 270 14.08 27.21 37.49
C THR A 270 14.57 26.04 38.34
N HIS A 271 15.23 25.07 37.69
CA HIS A 271 15.96 24.01 38.40
C HIS A 271 17.39 24.49 38.72
N LEU A 272 17.71 24.57 40.00
CA LEU A 272 19.05 24.90 40.50
C LEU A 272 19.77 23.66 41.00
N ILE A 273 21.10 23.64 40.92
CA ILE A 273 21.92 22.57 41.47
C ILE A 273 21.90 22.67 43.01
N ALA A 274 21.41 21.62 43.66
CA ALA A 274 21.41 21.50 45.11
C ALA A 274 22.68 20.79 45.62
N ALA A 275 23.15 19.79 44.87
CA ALA A 275 24.40 19.08 45.15
C ALA A 275 24.98 18.49 43.84
N GLU A 276 26.30 18.26 43.82
CA GLU A 276 27.00 17.67 42.67
C GLU A 276 28.16 16.80 43.17
N ILE A 277 28.39 15.67 42.48
CA ILE A 277 29.64 14.90 42.57
C ILE A 277 30.30 15.01 41.21
N ASP A 278 31.54 15.49 41.20
CA ASP A 278 32.36 15.66 40.01
C ASP A 278 33.59 14.76 40.05
N ALA A 279 33.88 14.14 38.91
CA ALA A 279 35.14 13.45 38.68
C ALA A 279 36.01 14.29 37.74
N TYR A 280 37.28 14.51 38.11
CA TYR A 280 38.27 15.21 37.30
C TYR A 280 39.42 14.28 36.91
N ALA A 281 39.97 14.48 35.72
CA ALA A 281 41.24 13.93 35.32
C ALA A 281 42.34 14.55 36.18
N ASP A 282 43.17 13.71 36.76
CA ASP A 282 44.38 14.11 37.46
C ASP A 282 45.58 13.58 36.65
N SER A 283 46.69 14.30 36.68
CA SER A 283 47.95 13.87 36.09
C SER A 283 48.42 12.54 36.71
N ILE A 284 48.23 11.44 35.98
CA ILE A 284 48.88 10.17 36.30
C ILE A 284 50.32 10.27 35.75
N GLU A 285 51.30 10.43 36.64
CA GLU A 285 52.68 10.01 36.37
C GLU A 285 52.63 8.54 35.89
N PRO A 286 53.25 8.19 34.75
CA PRO A 286 53.10 6.86 34.16
C PRO A 286 53.67 5.79 35.10
N SER A 287 52.82 4.83 35.51
CA SER A 287 53.24 3.59 36.17
C SER A 287 53.84 2.59 35.20
#